data_AF-A0A849NL70-F1
#
_entry.id   AF-A0A849NL70-F1
#
_cell.length_a   1.000
_cell.length_b   1.000
_cell.length_c   1.000
_cell.angle_alpha   90.00
_cell.angle_beta   90.00
_cell.angle_gamma   90.00
#
_symmetry.space_group_name_H-M   'P 1'
#
loop_
_entity.id
_entity.type
_entity.pdbx_description
1 polymer ?
#
loop_
_entity_poly.entity_id
_entity_poly.type
_entity_poly.pdbx_seq_one_letter_code
_entity_poly.pdbx_strand_id
1 'polypeptide(L)'
;MKFIFLSILIFGTITMAQTSYPEINKKINEGNFSEAKKIIADKLNSEELSEIEIYDLRFQIERMERISKDFKITEKDVLKYIKRYYPNAGDKELKLWRDDGTLEYKVIDGDVRYFNRSHANLFRVNTEARNKKNEIDGKEIGEPTAFLFKHIPDVVETAGAGKKNLVKPVKMNLNYKVTVNKDAVPEGEIIRCWLPFPREGHSRQTDIKFISANVDEYIIADNNNLQRTIYMEKESKKGEPTIFNFEVSIKNYNEIAELHPSKIGQYDKAGKIYKNYTAERLPHIAFTEKVKNLSKKIIGDETNPYKKAKIIFEWISKNVPWAGAREYSTISSISDYCLTNGYGDCGIKALTFITLCRYNGIPAKWQSGWMLYPTRLNLHDWTEIYFEGVGWVPVDPDFGLTESDNDKVKYFYLGGIDAYRWIVNDGFSKPLFPSKIFPRSETVDFQRGEVEWRGGNLYFDKWDYHLDVKYD
;
A
#
# COMPACT_ATOMS: atom_id res chain seq x y z
N MET A 1 -28.23 -3.66 21.84
CA MET A 1 -28.81 -2.28 21.82
C MET A 1 -29.32 -2.05 20.40
N LYS A 2 -30.48 -1.43 20.13
CA LYS A 2 -31.01 -1.32 18.75
C LYS A 2 -30.07 -0.43 17.92
N PHE A 3 -29.39 -1.00 16.92
CA PHE A 3 -28.65 -0.25 15.91
C PHE A 3 -29.61 0.76 15.25
N ILE A 4 -29.44 2.05 15.58
CA ILE A 4 -30.16 3.13 14.92
C ILE A 4 -29.51 3.29 13.55
N PHE A 5 -30.11 2.65 12.53
CA PHE A 5 -29.78 2.90 11.13
C PHE A 5 -30.28 4.31 10.78
N LEU A 6 -29.44 5.32 11.00
CA LEU A 6 -29.60 6.61 10.37
C LEU A 6 -29.28 6.41 8.88
N SER A 7 -30.29 6.58 8.02
CA SER A 7 -30.13 6.55 6.57
C SER A 7 -29.28 7.73 6.12
N ILE A 8 -27.95 7.54 6.18
CA ILE A 8 -26.95 8.48 5.68
C ILE A 8 -26.81 8.23 4.18
N LEU A 9 -26.98 9.28 3.37
CA LEU A 9 -26.65 9.25 1.95
C LEU A 9 -25.22 8.72 1.80
N ILE A 10 -25.05 7.64 1.04
CA ILE A 10 -23.76 7.06 0.71
C ILE A 10 -23.03 8.02 -0.23
N PHE A 11 -22.37 9.03 0.33
CA PHE A 11 -21.30 9.71 -0.36
C PHE A 11 -20.09 8.79 -0.32
N GLY A 12 -19.81 8.12 -1.44
CA GLY A 12 -18.50 7.52 -1.64
C GLY A 12 -17.48 8.65 -1.53
N THR A 13 -16.78 8.75 -0.40
CA THR A 13 -15.83 9.83 -0.13
C THR A 13 -14.63 9.66 -1.05
N ILE A 14 -14.68 10.30 -2.21
CA ILE A 14 -13.50 10.54 -3.04
C ILE A 14 -12.76 11.68 -2.34
N THR A 15 -11.84 11.35 -1.43
CA THR A 15 -10.90 12.34 -0.89
C THR A 15 -10.08 12.88 -2.05
N MET A 16 -10.27 14.15 -2.41
CA MET A 16 -9.48 14.74 -3.46
C MET A 16 -8.05 15.01 -2.97
N ALA A 17 -7.05 14.71 -3.79
CA ALA A 17 -5.65 15.03 -3.50
C ALA A 17 -5.38 16.55 -3.49
N GLN A 18 -6.30 17.34 -4.03
CA GLN A 18 -6.26 18.79 -4.17
C GLN A 18 -7.67 19.36 -3.95
N THR A 19 -7.77 20.56 -3.39
CA THR A 19 -9.04 21.28 -3.28
C THR A 19 -9.40 21.93 -4.61
N SER A 20 -10.62 22.44 -4.74
CA SER A 20 -11.02 23.35 -5.83
C SER A 20 -10.34 24.73 -5.76
N TYR A 21 -9.49 24.99 -4.76
CA TYR A 21 -8.89 26.30 -4.47
C TYR A 21 -7.39 26.31 -4.79
N PRO A 22 -6.97 26.87 -5.94
CA PRO A 22 -5.57 26.81 -6.40
C PRO A 22 -4.58 27.46 -5.44
N GLU A 23 -4.98 28.52 -4.74
CA GLU A 23 -4.12 29.21 -3.76
C GLU A 23 -3.75 28.30 -2.58
N ILE A 24 -4.72 27.57 -2.03
CA ILE A 24 -4.51 26.62 -0.94
C ILE A 24 -3.58 25.49 -1.43
N ASN A 25 -3.88 24.93 -2.60
CA ASN A 25 -3.05 23.86 -3.19
C ASN A 25 -1.60 24.31 -3.39
N LYS A 26 -1.40 25.55 -3.87
CA LYS A 26 -0.07 26.13 -4.06
C LYS A 26 0.69 26.22 -2.74
N LYS A 27 0.08 26.79 -1.69
CA LYS A 27 0.72 26.93 -0.37
C LYS A 27 1.07 25.58 0.25
N ILE A 28 0.19 24.58 0.13
CA ILE A 28 0.48 23.21 0.59
C ILE A 28 1.66 22.61 -0.16
N ASN A 29 1.69 22.73 -1.50
CA ASN A 29 2.77 22.19 -2.31
C ASN A 29 4.12 22.82 -1.96
N GLU A 30 4.15 24.15 -1.80
CA GLU A 30 5.32 24.93 -1.37
C GLU A 30 5.74 24.63 0.08
N GLY A 31 4.87 24.03 0.90
CA GLY A 31 5.14 23.73 2.31
C GLY A 31 4.84 24.88 3.27
N ASN A 32 4.13 25.91 2.81
CA ASN A 32 3.64 27.05 3.61
C ASN A 32 2.37 26.64 4.37
N PHE A 33 2.50 25.66 5.28
CA PHE A 33 1.38 25.03 5.98
C PHE A 33 0.66 25.98 6.93
N SER A 34 1.39 26.83 7.65
CA SER A 34 0.79 27.82 8.55
C SER A 34 -0.10 28.81 7.79
N GLU A 35 0.36 29.27 6.62
CA GLU A 35 -0.41 30.16 5.75
C GLU A 35 -1.61 29.44 5.11
N ALA A 36 -1.42 28.21 4.61
CA ALA A 36 -2.50 27.41 4.06
C ALA A 36 -3.61 27.14 5.09
N LYS A 37 -3.25 26.79 6.33
CA LYS A 37 -4.22 26.59 7.43
C LYS A 37 -5.01 27.85 7.72
N LYS A 38 -4.37 29.03 7.69
CA LYS A 38 -5.06 30.31 7.88
C LYS A 38 -6.08 30.57 6.77
N ILE A 39 -5.68 30.41 5.51
CA ILE A 39 -6.60 30.58 4.36
C ILE A 39 -7.78 29.62 4.46
N ILE A 40 -7.53 28.35 4.80
CA ILE A 40 -8.59 27.36 4.99
C ILE A 40 -9.54 27.78 6.13
N ALA A 41 -9.01 28.23 7.26
CA ALA A 41 -9.82 28.65 8.42
C ALA A 41 -10.70 29.86 8.09
N ASP A 42 -10.13 30.87 7.42
CA ASP A 42 -10.88 32.04 6.97
C ASP A 42 -12.02 31.59 6.05
N LYS A 43 -11.75 30.68 5.11
CA LYS A 43 -12.76 30.16 4.16
C LYS A 43 -13.89 29.39 4.82
N LEU A 44 -13.55 28.50 5.76
CA LEU A 44 -14.52 27.75 6.56
C LEU A 44 -15.44 28.66 7.41
N ASN A 45 -15.00 29.88 7.74
CA ASN A 45 -15.75 30.82 8.56
C ASN A 45 -16.53 31.90 7.78
N SER A 46 -16.21 32.12 6.50
CA SER A 46 -16.67 33.31 5.75
C SER A 46 -17.55 33.02 4.53
N GLU A 47 -17.66 31.75 4.12
CA GLU A 47 -18.36 31.39 2.89
C GLU A 47 -19.42 30.31 3.11
N GLU A 48 -20.49 30.36 2.32
CA GLU A 48 -21.42 29.24 2.18
C GLU A 48 -20.74 28.15 1.34
N LEU A 49 -20.14 27.18 2.03
CA LEU A 49 -19.49 26.02 1.43
C LEU A 49 -20.42 24.82 1.41
N SER A 50 -20.30 23.98 0.38
CA SER A 50 -20.95 22.66 0.40
C SER A 50 -20.30 21.72 1.42
N GLU A 51 -21.03 20.72 1.89
CA GLU A 51 -20.50 19.69 2.82
C GLU A 51 -19.24 18.99 2.27
N ILE A 52 -19.17 18.80 0.95
CA ILE A 52 -18.00 18.19 0.28
C ILE A 52 -16.79 19.12 0.38
N GLU A 53 -16.96 20.43 0.15
CA GLU A 53 -15.87 21.39 0.27
C GLU A 53 -15.39 21.52 1.71
N ILE A 54 -16.31 21.53 2.68
CA ILE A 54 -15.97 21.52 4.11
C ILE A 54 -15.15 20.26 4.44
N TYR A 55 -15.59 19.10 3.97
CA TYR A 55 -14.88 17.83 4.16
C TYR A 55 -13.47 17.86 3.56
N ASP A 56 -13.33 18.30 2.31
CA ASP A 56 -12.05 18.36 1.61
C ASP A 56 -11.07 19.36 2.24
N LEU A 57 -11.57 20.54 2.65
CA LEU A 57 -10.77 21.56 3.35
C LEU A 57 -10.28 21.05 4.72
N ARG A 58 -11.16 20.42 5.50
CA ARG A 58 -10.79 19.79 6.78
C ARG A 58 -9.76 18.67 6.58
N PHE A 59 -9.93 17.85 5.53
CA PHE A 59 -8.95 16.83 5.22
C PHE A 59 -7.59 17.42 4.83
N GLN A 60 -7.52 18.57 4.13
CA GLN A 60 -6.22 19.20 3.87
C GLN A 60 -5.51 19.67 5.14
N ILE A 61 -6.24 20.14 6.16
CA ILE A 61 -5.64 20.46 7.47
C ILE A 61 -5.01 19.21 8.07
N GLU A 62 -5.75 18.11 8.12
CA GLU A 62 -5.25 16.83 8.65
C GLU A 62 -4.07 16.32 7.82
N ARG A 63 -4.16 16.39 6.48
CA ARG A 63 -3.11 15.94 5.57
C ARG A 63 -1.80 16.70 5.77
N MET A 64 -1.85 18.02 5.99
CA MET A 64 -0.66 18.81 6.34
C MET A 64 -0.03 18.32 7.64
N GLU A 65 -0.83 17.99 8.66
CA GLU A 65 -0.33 17.43 9.92
C GLU A 65 0.27 16.03 9.75
N ARG A 66 -0.35 15.19 8.92
CA ARG A 66 0.20 13.88 8.54
C ARG A 66 1.53 14.03 7.80
N ILE A 67 1.65 15.01 6.89
CA ILE A 67 2.94 15.33 6.23
C ILE A 67 3.97 15.76 7.28
N SER A 68 3.63 16.62 8.23
CA SER A 68 4.55 16.99 9.31
C SER A 68 4.98 15.79 10.17
N LYS A 69 4.09 14.80 10.37
CA LYS A 69 4.45 13.52 11.05
C LYS A 69 5.40 12.67 10.20
N ASP A 70 5.25 12.64 8.89
CA ASP A 70 6.16 11.95 7.95
C ASP A 70 7.55 12.60 7.89
N PHE A 71 7.63 13.93 8.07
CA PHE A 71 8.86 14.72 7.97
C PHE A 71 9.23 15.37 9.30
N LYS A 72 9.66 14.57 10.28
CA LYS A 72 10.00 15.09 11.62
C LYS A 72 11.49 15.21 11.91
N ILE A 73 12.33 14.48 11.19
CA ILE A 73 13.76 14.37 11.54
C ILE A 73 14.54 15.56 10.97
N THR A 74 15.53 16.01 11.74
CA THR A 74 16.37 17.17 11.41
C THR A 74 17.62 16.76 10.63
N GLU A 75 18.31 17.74 10.09
CA GLU A 75 19.62 17.54 9.48
C GLU A 75 20.63 16.87 10.42
N LYS A 76 20.63 17.29 11.69
CA LYS A 76 21.48 16.69 12.73
C LYS A 76 21.21 15.20 12.92
N ASP A 77 19.94 14.81 12.89
CA ASP A 77 19.53 13.40 13.02
C ASP A 77 19.98 12.57 11.82
N VAL A 78 19.84 13.13 10.62
CA VAL A 78 20.30 12.50 9.37
C VAL A 78 21.82 12.31 9.40
N LEU A 79 22.58 13.36 9.70
CA LEU A 79 24.05 13.28 9.79
C LEU A 79 24.51 12.29 10.85
N LYS A 80 23.82 12.20 12.00
CA LYS A 80 24.14 11.22 13.05
C LYS A 80 24.09 9.78 12.52
N TYR A 81 23.15 9.47 11.62
CA TYR A 81 23.11 8.15 10.99
C TYR A 81 24.19 7.99 9.92
N ILE A 82 24.27 8.95 8.99
CA ILE A 82 25.15 8.88 7.82
C ILE A 82 26.63 8.83 8.20
N LYS A 83 27.04 9.53 9.26
CA LYS A 83 28.45 9.60 9.71
C LYS A 83 29.05 8.27 10.15
N ARG A 84 28.24 7.23 10.33
CA ARG A 84 28.73 5.84 10.52
C ARG A 84 29.47 5.31 9.29
N TYR A 85 29.06 5.74 8.10
CA TYR A 85 29.58 5.26 6.81
C TYR A 85 30.37 6.36 6.07
N TYR A 86 30.01 7.62 6.30
CA TYR A 86 30.69 8.81 5.77
C TYR A 86 31.07 9.77 6.92
N PRO A 87 32.17 9.51 7.65
CA PRO A 87 32.52 10.28 8.87
C PRO A 87 32.65 11.79 8.65
N ASN A 88 33.07 12.19 7.45
CA ASN A 88 33.29 13.58 7.05
C ASN A 88 32.07 14.22 6.39
N ALA A 89 30.92 13.52 6.29
CA ALA A 89 29.72 14.09 5.67
C ALA A 89 29.25 15.35 6.41
N GLY A 90 28.94 16.38 5.63
CA GLY A 90 28.33 17.63 6.07
C GLY A 90 27.38 18.19 5.04
N ASP A 91 27.20 19.51 5.04
CA ASP A 91 26.20 20.21 4.23
C ASP A 91 26.35 19.95 2.73
N LYS A 92 27.59 19.76 2.26
CA LYS A 92 27.90 19.48 0.86
C LYS A 92 27.31 18.13 0.43
N GLU A 93 27.57 17.06 1.17
CA GLU A 93 27.05 15.73 0.86
C GLU A 93 25.53 15.69 1.00
N LEU A 94 24.98 16.32 2.03
CA LEU A 94 23.52 16.44 2.20
C LEU A 94 22.87 17.20 1.05
N LYS A 95 23.49 18.27 0.55
CA LYS A 95 22.98 18.99 -0.62
C LYS A 95 23.00 18.10 -1.86
N LEU A 96 24.08 17.36 -2.10
CA LEU A 96 24.18 16.45 -3.23
C LEU A 96 23.07 15.39 -3.20
N TRP A 97 22.85 14.73 -2.06
CA TRP A 97 21.80 13.71 -1.94
C TRP A 97 20.37 14.29 -1.93
N ARG A 98 20.19 15.56 -1.57
CA ARG A 98 18.90 16.24 -1.73
C ARG A 98 18.62 16.57 -3.19
N ASP A 99 19.63 17.10 -3.89
CA ASP A 99 19.52 17.51 -5.29
C ASP A 99 19.29 16.31 -6.23
N ASP A 100 19.89 15.15 -5.92
CA ASP A 100 19.69 13.91 -6.68
C ASP A 100 18.43 13.10 -6.28
N GLY A 101 17.73 13.53 -5.22
CA GLY A 101 16.49 12.92 -4.73
C GLY A 101 16.66 11.68 -3.85
N THR A 102 17.89 11.23 -3.57
CA THR A 102 18.15 10.04 -2.75
C THR A 102 17.96 10.28 -1.25
N LEU A 103 18.02 11.54 -0.82
CA LEU A 103 17.70 11.99 0.53
C LEU A 103 16.44 12.86 0.52
N GLU A 104 15.29 12.20 0.68
CA GLU A 104 13.97 12.84 0.66
C GLU A 104 13.80 13.84 1.81
N TYR A 105 13.39 15.06 1.45
CA TYR A 105 13.15 16.17 2.36
C TYR A 105 11.98 17.04 1.91
N LYS A 106 11.52 17.92 2.80
CA LYS A 106 10.56 18.96 2.51
C LYS A 106 10.93 20.23 3.27
N VAL A 107 10.64 21.39 2.70
CA VAL A 107 10.60 22.65 3.45
C VAL A 107 9.18 22.79 4.00
N ILE A 108 9.04 22.96 5.31
CA ILE A 108 7.76 23.16 6.00
C ILE A 108 7.87 24.43 6.82
N ASP A 109 7.10 25.46 6.45
CA ASP A 109 7.11 26.78 7.07
C ASP A 109 8.53 27.38 7.22
N GLY A 110 9.38 27.18 6.20
CA GLY A 110 10.77 27.63 6.16
C GLY A 110 11.80 26.65 6.73
N ASP A 111 11.37 25.64 7.48
CA ASP A 111 12.26 24.63 8.05
C ASP A 111 12.50 23.46 7.10
N VAL A 112 13.78 23.11 6.88
CA VAL A 112 14.14 21.86 6.20
C VAL A 112 13.90 20.68 7.15
N ARG A 113 12.99 19.79 6.76
CA ARG A 113 12.68 18.55 7.46
C ARG A 113 12.89 17.36 6.53
N TYR A 114 13.40 16.27 7.05
CA TYR A 114 13.63 15.06 6.27
C TYR A 114 12.57 14.02 6.56
N PHE A 115 12.26 13.20 5.54
CA PHE A 115 11.36 12.07 5.74
C PHE A 115 11.93 11.12 6.80
N ASN A 116 11.08 10.57 7.66
CA ASN A 116 11.46 9.79 8.83
C ASN A 116 12.41 8.61 8.54
N ARG A 117 12.40 8.05 7.32
CA ARG A 117 13.29 6.95 6.92
C ARG A 117 14.36 7.37 5.91
N SER A 118 14.46 8.65 5.55
CA SER A 118 15.37 9.15 4.50
C SER A 118 16.82 8.75 4.74
N HIS A 119 17.30 8.87 5.98
CA HIS A 119 18.66 8.51 6.38
C HIS A 119 19.00 7.05 6.10
N ALA A 120 18.07 6.13 6.33
CA ALA A 120 18.27 4.70 6.03
C ALA A 120 17.98 4.39 4.55
N ASN A 121 17.01 5.07 3.96
CA ASN A 121 16.64 4.90 2.55
C ASN A 121 17.75 5.35 1.60
N LEU A 122 18.57 6.35 1.95
CA LEU A 122 19.75 6.75 1.19
C LEU A 122 20.61 5.52 0.82
N PHE A 123 20.89 4.65 1.79
CA PHE A 123 21.68 3.44 1.60
C PHE A 123 20.93 2.29 0.90
N ARG A 124 19.64 2.46 0.59
CA ARG A 124 18.85 1.52 -0.22
C ARG A 124 18.79 1.96 -1.67
N VAL A 125 18.62 3.25 -1.90
CA VAL A 125 18.34 3.82 -3.22
C VAL A 125 19.58 4.34 -3.94
N ASN A 126 20.56 4.90 -3.21
CA ASN A 126 21.82 5.34 -3.78
C ASN A 126 22.81 4.17 -3.84
N THR A 127 23.23 3.80 -5.06
CA THR A 127 24.11 2.64 -5.27
C THR A 127 25.47 2.80 -4.61
N GLU A 128 26.07 4.00 -4.64
CA GLU A 128 27.37 4.27 -4.01
C GLU A 128 27.27 4.14 -2.49
N ALA A 129 26.28 4.79 -1.88
CA ALA A 129 26.02 4.69 -0.45
C ALA A 129 25.76 3.24 -0.02
N ARG A 130 24.93 2.51 -0.77
CA ARG A 130 24.65 1.10 -0.53
C ARG A 130 25.91 0.24 -0.56
N ASN A 131 26.76 0.42 -1.56
CA ASN A 131 28.04 -0.30 -1.66
C ASN A 131 28.94 0.04 -0.47
N LYS A 132 29.03 1.32 -0.11
CA LYS A 132 29.82 1.76 1.04
C LYS A 132 29.36 1.13 2.35
N LYS A 133 28.05 1.05 2.56
CA LYS A 133 27.47 0.37 3.71
C LYS A 133 27.81 -1.13 3.70
N ASN A 134 27.66 -1.80 2.57
CA ASN A 134 27.95 -3.23 2.45
C ASN A 134 29.44 -3.56 2.65
N GLU A 135 30.36 -2.66 2.30
CA GLU A 135 31.79 -2.80 2.60
C GLU A 135 32.08 -2.81 4.11
N ILE A 136 31.30 -2.05 4.88
CA ILE A 136 31.50 -1.86 6.33
C ILE A 136 30.75 -2.92 7.14
N ASP A 137 29.46 -3.11 6.84
CA ASP A 137 28.57 -3.99 7.60
C ASP A 137 28.59 -5.44 7.06
N GLY A 138 29.08 -5.65 5.83
CA GLY A 138 28.85 -6.87 5.07
C GLY A 138 27.50 -6.88 4.35
N LYS A 139 27.34 -7.82 3.40
CA LYS A 139 26.07 -8.05 2.71
C LYS A 139 25.28 -9.12 3.44
N GLU A 140 24.18 -8.77 4.08
CA GLU A 140 23.26 -9.72 4.70
C GLU A 140 22.12 -10.10 3.75
N ILE A 141 21.77 -11.39 3.72
CA ILE A 141 20.56 -11.89 3.09
C ILE A 141 19.48 -11.94 4.17
N GLY A 142 18.42 -11.13 4.04
CA GLY A 142 17.33 -11.11 5.01
C GLY A 142 16.59 -12.45 5.09
N GLU A 143 16.08 -12.80 6.27
CA GLU A 143 15.36 -14.05 6.51
C GLU A 143 14.21 -14.34 5.52
N PRO A 144 13.38 -13.35 5.09
CA PRO A 144 12.37 -13.59 4.06
C PRO A 144 12.97 -14.04 2.73
N THR A 145 14.08 -13.44 2.31
CA THR A 145 14.76 -13.79 1.06
C THR A 145 15.36 -15.20 1.17
N ALA A 146 15.98 -15.52 2.30
CA ALA A 146 16.53 -16.86 2.56
C ALA A 146 15.44 -17.96 2.56
N PHE A 147 14.26 -17.66 3.11
CA PHE A 147 13.10 -18.54 3.05
C PHE A 147 12.66 -18.79 1.60
N LEU A 148 12.49 -17.73 0.81
CA LEU A 148 12.02 -17.83 -0.57
C LEU A 148 13.01 -18.53 -1.50
N PHE A 149 14.32 -18.42 -1.27
CA PHE A 149 15.32 -19.15 -2.05
C PHE A 149 15.13 -20.66 -2.01
N LYS A 150 14.58 -21.19 -0.93
CA LYS A 150 14.24 -22.62 -0.81
C LYS A 150 12.81 -22.91 -1.25
N HIS A 151 11.87 -22.05 -0.84
CA HIS A 151 10.44 -22.26 -1.05
C HIS A 151 10.02 -22.18 -2.52
N ILE A 152 10.50 -21.19 -3.28
CA ILE A 152 10.04 -20.99 -4.66
C ILE A 152 10.42 -22.15 -5.59
N PRO A 153 11.68 -22.65 -5.63
CA PRO A 153 12.03 -23.81 -6.45
C PRO A 153 11.18 -25.04 -6.16
N ASP A 154 10.95 -25.31 -4.88
CA ASP A 154 10.18 -26.44 -4.37
C ASP A 154 8.68 -26.35 -4.76
N VAL A 155 8.12 -25.14 -4.79
CA VAL A 155 6.77 -24.86 -5.33
C VAL A 155 6.70 -25.08 -6.84
N VAL A 156 7.67 -24.55 -7.59
CA VAL A 156 7.74 -24.68 -9.06
C VAL A 156 7.87 -26.15 -9.49
N GLU A 157 8.72 -26.91 -8.81
CA GLU A 157 8.90 -28.35 -9.07
C GLU A 157 7.60 -29.12 -8.84
N THR A 158 6.92 -28.85 -7.71
CA THR A 158 5.67 -29.54 -7.36
C THR A 158 4.54 -29.24 -8.34
N ALA A 159 4.38 -27.96 -8.73
CA ALA A 159 3.40 -27.56 -9.72
C ALA A 159 3.65 -28.22 -11.09
N GLY A 160 4.93 -28.29 -11.50
CA GLY A 160 5.35 -28.95 -12.74
C GLY A 160 5.06 -30.46 -12.75
N ALA A 161 5.42 -31.18 -11.68
CA ALA A 161 5.21 -32.62 -11.57
C ALA A 161 3.72 -32.98 -11.50
N GLY A 162 2.93 -32.20 -10.76
CA GLY A 162 1.51 -32.44 -10.57
C GLY A 162 0.61 -31.94 -11.71
N LYS A 163 1.13 -31.10 -12.63
CA LYS A 163 0.35 -30.33 -13.61
C LYS A 163 -0.82 -29.57 -12.96
N LYS A 164 -0.57 -28.96 -11.80
CA LYS A 164 -1.55 -28.20 -11.02
C LYS A 164 -1.09 -26.76 -10.83
N ASN A 165 -2.02 -25.82 -10.96
CA ASN A 165 -1.75 -24.40 -10.74
C ASN A 165 -1.84 -24.01 -9.26
N LEU A 166 -2.48 -24.82 -8.41
CA LEU A 166 -2.58 -24.62 -6.97
C LEU A 166 -1.89 -25.78 -6.24
N VAL A 167 -0.89 -25.47 -5.43
CA VAL A 167 -0.08 -26.50 -4.74
C VAL A 167 0.28 -26.10 -3.32
N LYS A 168 0.59 -27.12 -2.51
CA LYS A 168 1.12 -26.98 -1.14
C LYS A 168 0.32 -26.00 -0.29
N PRO A 169 -0.96 -26.32 0.01
CA PRO A 169 -1.75 -25.43 0.83
C PRO A 169 -1.16 -25.30 2.23
N VAL A 170 -1.28 -24.10 2.79
CA VAL A 170 -0.92 -23.76 4.16
C VAL A 170 -2.18 -23.27 4.86
N LYS A 171 -2.49 -23.87 6.01
CA LYS A 171 -3.58 -23.40 6.86
C LYS A 171 -2.99 -22.50 7.96
N MET A 172 -3.61 -21.35 8.16
CA MET A 172 -3.15 -20.31 9.07
C MET A 172 -4.28 -19.86 9.97
N ASN A 173 -4.04 -19.82 11.27
CA ASN A 173 -4.94 -19.24 12.25
C ASN A 173 -4.37 -17.88 12.67
N LEU A 174 -5.13 -16.82 12.41
CA LEU A 174 -4.76 -15.43 12.62
C LEU A 174 -5.47 -14.90 13.86
N ASN A 175 -4.75 -14.19 14.73
CA ASN A 175 -5.33 -13.33 15.77
C ASN A 175 -4.88 -11.90 15.51
N TYR A 176 -5.81 -11.04 15.08
CA TYR A 176 -5.53 -9.66 14.74
C TYR A 176 -6.11 -8.72 15.78
N LYS A 177 -5.29 -7.79 16.25
CA LYS A 177 -5.60 -6.89 17.36
C LYS A 177 -5.27 -5.44 17.00
N VAL A 178 -6.17 -4.53 17.34
CA VAL A 178 -5.90 -3.08 17.44
C VAL A 178 -6.06 -2.64 18.88
N THR A 179 -5.11 -1.82 19.34
CA THR A 179 -5.09 -1.26 20.69
C THR A 179 -5.10 0.26 20.60
N VAL A 180 -6.23 0.87 20.93
CA VAL A 180 -6.33 2.33 21.07
C VAL A 180 -5.67 2.75 22.38
N ASN A 181 -4.78 3.74 22.30
CA ASN A 181 -4.02 4.22 23.45
C ASN A 181 -4.96 4.69 24.56
N LYS A 182 -4.56 4.48 25.81
CA LYS A 182 -5.28 5.01 26.97
C LYS A 182 -5.48 6.52 26.84
N ASP A 183 -6.66 6.98 27.22
CA ASP A 183 -7.05 8.41 27.23
C ASP A 183 -6.96 9.10 25.85
N ALA A 184 -6.82 8.36 24.73
CA ALA A 184 -6.87 8.92 23.38
C ALA A 184 -8.28 9.37 22.97
N VAL A 185 -9.30 8.83 23.66
CA VAL A 185 -10.71 9.16 23.49
C VAL A 185 -11.28 9.47 24.88
N PRO A 186 -12.07 10.54 25.05
CA PRO A 186 -12.70 10.87 26.33
C PRO A 186 -13.51 9.69 26.89
N GLU A 187 -13.54 9.53 28.21
CA GLU A 187 -14.31 8.48 28.90
C GLU A 187 -15.79 8.48 28.51
N GLY A 188 -16.37 7.29 28.32
CA GLY A 188 -17.80 7.13 27.99
C GLY A 188 -18.14 7.31 26.51
N GLU A 189 -17.16 7.58 25.67
CA GLU A 189 -17.34 7.73 24.22
C GLU A 189 -17.28 6.39 23.51
N ILE A 190 -18.06 6.26 22.44
CA ILE A 190 -18.02 5.06 21.59
C ILE A 190 -16.91 5.19 20.56
N ILE A 191 -15.96 4.26 20.65
CA ILE A 191 -14.93 4.02 19.65
C ILE A 191 -15.46 3.01 18.63
N ARG A 192 -15.37 3.39 17.36
CA ARG A 192 -15.75 2.60 16.20
C ARG A 192 -14.48 2.11 15.50
N CYS A 193 -14.37 0.82 15.27
CA CYS A 193 -13.15 0.19 14.74
C CYS A 193 -13.48 -0.72 13.56
N TRP A 194 -12.72 -0.60 12.48
CA TRP A 194 -12.75 -1.49 11.33
C TRP A 194 -11.41 -2.22 11.25
N LEU A 195 -11.43 -3.55 11.28
CA LEU A 195 -10.24 -4.38 11.09
C LEU A 195 -10.28 -5.11 9.74
N PRO A 196 -9.12 -5.37 9.10
CA PRO A 196 -9.02 -6.17 7.89
C PRO A 196 -9.69 -7.53 8.05
N PHE A 197 -10.52 -7.94 7.11
CA PHE A 197 -11.15 -9.26 7.09
C PHE A 197 -10.90 -9.98 5.76
N PRO A 198 -10.65 -11.32 5.75
CA PRO A 198 -10.28 -12.02 4.53
C PRO A 198 -11.32 -11.90 3.40
N ARG A 199 -10.86 -11.65 2.17
CA ARG A 199 -11.67 -11.71 0.94
C ARG A 199 -11.99 -13.14 0.56
N GLU A 200 -13.22 -13.39 0.13
CA GLU A 200 -13.66 -14.67 -0.43
C GLU A 200 -13.64 -14.64 -1.96
N GLY A 201 -13.77 -15.81 -2.60
CA GLY A 201 -13.87 -15.94 -4.06
C GLY A 201 -12.54 -16.03 -4.81
N HIS A 202 -11.43 -16.16 -4.08
CA HIS A 202 -10.10 -16.43 -4.64
C HIS A 202 -9.80 -17.91 -4.58
N SER A 203 -9.36 -18.49 -5.69
CA SER A 203 -8.97 -19.91 -5.76
C SER A 203 -7.82 -20.25 -4.80
N ARG A 204 -6.94 -19.28 -4.52
CA ARG A 204 -5.77 -19.41 -3.63
C ARG A 204 -6.01 -19.01 -2.17
N GLN A 205 -7.19 -18.50 -1.79
CA GLN A 205 -7.56 -18.22 -0.39
C GLN A 205 -8.96 -18.75 -0.11
N THR A 206 -9.01 -19.83 0.66
CA THR A 206 -10.20 -20.67 0.86
C THR A 206 -10.37 -21.05 2.33
N ASP A 207 -11.44 -21.79 2.64
CA ASP A 207 -11.73 -22.29 3.99
C ASP A 207 -11.67 -21.20 5.07
N ILE A 208 -12.16 -20.00 4.75
CA ILE A 208 -12.21 -18.86 5.67
C ILE A 208 -13.23 -19.18 6.77
N LYS A 209 -12.78 -19.21 8.02
CA LYS A 209 -13.61 -19.50 9.18
C LYS A 209 -13.39 -18.45 10.26
N PHE A 210 -14.39 -17.61 10.50
CA PHE A 210 -14.42 -16.76 11.69
C PHE A 210 -14.47 -17.63 12.94
N ILE A 211 -13.63 -17.31 13.92
CA ILE A 211 -13.51 -18.08 15.18
C ILE A 211 -14.14 -17.29 16.32
N SER A 212 -13.67 -16.07 16.56
CA SER A 212 -14.14 -15.22 17.67
C SER A 212 -13.84 -13.75 17.44
N ALA A 213 -14.51 -12.88 18.21
CA ALA A 213 -14.15 -11.49 18.41
C ALA A 213 -14.32 -11.14 19.90
N ASN A 214 -13.61 -10.13 20.39
CA ASN A 214 -13.70 -9.72 21.80
C ASN A 214 -14.83 -8.72 22.08
N VAL A 215 -15.91 -8.83 21.31
CA VAL A 215 -17.18 -8.10 21.43
C VAL A 215 -18.31 -9.06 21.13
N ASP A 216 -19.46 -8.82 21.73
CA ASP A 216 -20.67 -9.61 21.47
C ASP A 216 -21.35 -9.19 20.15
N GLU A 217 -21.26 -7.91 19.79
CA GLU A 217 -21.87 -7.34 18.58
C GLU A 217 -20.78 -6.87 17.60
N TYR A 218 -20.82 -7.37 16.36
CA TYR A 218 -19.91 -7.00 15.27
C TYR A 218 -20.60 -7.10 13.91
N ILE A 219 -20.02 -6.46 12.89
CA ILE A 219 -20.52 -6.52 11.50
C ILE A 219 -19.37 -6.93 10.58
N ILE A 220 -19.45 -8.11 9.97
CA ILE A 220 -18.53 -8.50 8.89
C ILE A 220 -19.13 -7.99 7.58
N ALA A 221 -18.39 -7.14 6.88
CA ALA A 221 -18.78 -6.62 5.58
C ALA A 221 -18.95 -7.74 4.56
N ASP A 222 -19.93 -7.61 3.67
CA ASP A 222 -20.15 -8.58 2.60
C ASP A 222 -19.00 -8.53 1.56
N ASN A 223 -18.88 -9.60 0.78
CA ASN A 223 -17.77 -9.76 -0.16
C ASN A 223 -17.87 -8.86 -1.43
N ASN A 224 -18.87 -7.98 -1.57
CA ASN A 224 -18.83 -6.91 -2.59
C ASN A 224 -17.99 -5.71 -2.13
N ASN A 225 -17.71 -5.59 -0.82
CA ASN A 225 -16.81 -4.58 -0.28
C ASN A 225 -15.36 -4.97 -0.57
N LEU A 226 -14.79 -4.39 -1.64
CA LEU A 226 -13.44 -4.71 -2.12
C LEU A 226 -12.34 -4.43 -1.09
N GLN A 227 -12.61 -3.66 -0.04
CA GLN A 227 -11.81 -3.62 1.19
C GLN A 227 -12.72 -4.15 2.31
N ARG A 228 -12.59 -5.43 2.63
CA ARG A 228 -13.53 -6.13 3.50
C ARG A 228 -13.11 -5.97 4.95
N THR A 229 -14.09 -5.67 5.80
CA THR A 229 -13.87 -5.30 7.19
C THR A 229 -14.64 -6.21 8.14
N ILE A 230 -14.15 -6.33 9.36
CA ILE A 230 -14.97 -6.59 10.53
C ILE A 230 -15.05 -5.30 11.35
N TYR A 231 -16.28 -4.83 11.58
CA TYR A 231 -16.60 -3.63 12.32
C TYR A 231 -17.02 -3.96 13.75
N MET A 232 -16.52 -3.20 14.71
CA MET A 232 -16.76 -3.37 16.14
C MET A 232 -16.86 -2.01 16.84
N GLU A 233 -17.60 -1.98 17.95
CA GLU A 233 -17.73 -0.81 18.81
C GLU A 233 -17.39 -1.14 20.26
N LYS A 234 -16.72 -0.21 20.95
CA LYS A 234 -16.46 -0.28 22.40
C LYS A 234 -16.48 1.12 23.02
N GLU A 235 -16.95 1.19 24.25
CA GLU A 235 -16.86 2.40 25.07
C GLU A 235 -15.44 2.57 25.63
N SER A 236 -14.90 3.78 25.55
CA SER A 236 -13.62 4.15 26.14
C SER A 236 -13.69 4.24 27.66
N LYS A 237 -12.62 3.81 28.33
CA LYS A 237 -12.48 3.87 29.79
C LYS A 237 -11.27 4.72 30.18
N LYS A 238 -11.43 5.53 31.22
CA LYS A 238 -10.37 6.39 31.72
C LYS A 238 -9.18 5.57 32.22
N GLY A 239 -7.98 5.94 31.79
CA GLY A 239 -6.72 5.29 32.19
C GLY A 239 -6.46 3.93 31.55
N GLU A 240 -7.37 3.40 30.73
CA GLU A 240 -7.27 2.07 30.12
C GLU A 240 -7.20 2.17 28.58
N PRO A 241 -6.35 1.35 27.92
CA PRO A 241 -6.41 1.22 26.46
C PRO A 241 -7.68 0.45 26.03
N THR A 242 -8.22 0.78 24.87
CA THR A 242 -9.36 0.04 24.30
C THR A 242 -8.86 -0.96 23.26
N ILE A 243 -9.12 -2.24 23.49
CA ILE A 243 -8.61 -3.33 22.64
C ILE A 243 -9.74 -3.93 21.81
N PHE A 244 -9.54 -3.99 20.50
CA PHE A 244 -10.38 -4.72 19.53
C PHE A 244 -9.58 -5.90 18.99
N ASN A 245 -10.15 -7.11 18.97
CA ASN A 245 -9.50 -8.24 18.31
C ASN A 245 -10.50 -9.24 17.75
N PHE A 246 -10.05 -9.98 16.75
CA PHE A 246 -10.76 -11.13 16.21
C PHE A 246 -9.80 -12.25 15.80
N GLU A 247 -10.32 -13.46 15.74
CA GLU A 247 -9.62 -14.65 15.30
C GLU A 247 -10.28 -15.24 14.05
N VAL A 248 -9.45 -15.64 13.07
CA VAL A 248 -9.92 -16.23 11.81
C VAL A 248 -8.94 -17.32 11.34
N SER A 249 -9.48 -18.39 10.78
CA SER A 249 -8.70 -19.41 10.08
C SER A 249 -8.82 -19.21 8.57
N ILE A 250 -7.71 -19.32 7.84
CA ILE A 250 -7.67 -19.29 6.37
C ILE A 250 -6.81 -20.43 5.85
N LYS A 251 -7.10 -20.90 4.64
CA LYS A 251 -6.27 -21.87 3.92
C LYS A 251 -5.86 -21.30 2.58
N ASN A 252 -4.56 -21.16 2.39
CA ASN A 252 -4.01 -20.56 1.19
C ASN A 252 -3.18 -21.53 0.38
N TYR A 253 -3.10 -21.31 -0.92
CA TYR A 253 -2.33 -22.12 -1.85
C TYR A 253 -1.25 -21.28 -2.52
N ASN A 254 -0.14 -21.92 -2.87
CA ASN A 254 0.77 -21.33 -3.84
C ASN A 254 0.08 -21.43 -5.20
N GLU A 255 0.04 -20.34 -5.94
CA GLU A 255 -0.55 -20.28 -7.27
C GLU A 255 0.54 -20.05 -8.32
N ILE A 256 0.51 -20.82 -9.41
CA ILE A 256 1.38 -20.64 -10.57
C ILE A 256 0.54 -20.78 -11.83
N ALA A 257 0.49 -19.73 -12.64
CA ALA A 257 -0.13 -19.73 -13.94
C ALA A 257 0.83 -20.24 -15.02
N GLU A 258 0.31 -21.04 -15.96
CA GLU A 258 1.07 -21.46 -17.13
C GLU A 258 1.03 -20.36 -18.21
N LEU A 259 2.02 -19.48 -18.19
CA LEU A 259 2.09 -18.34 -19.12
C LEU A 259 3.00 -18.64 -20.32
N HIS A 260 2.43 -18.56 -21.52
CA HIS A 260 3.17 -18.62 -22.77
C HIS A 260 2.61 -17.61 -23.78
N PRO A 261 3.44 -16.86 -24.53
CA PRO A 261 2.96 -15.83 -25.45
C PRO A 261 1.90 -16.31 -26.45
N SER A 262 2.01 -17.57 -26.89
CA SER A 262 1.09 -18.20 -27.85
C SER A 262 -0.27 -18.61 -27.26
N LYS A 263 -0.41 -18.65 -25.93
CA LYS A 263 -1.67 -18.96 -25.24
C LYS A 263 -2.49 -17.71 -24.91
N ILE A 264 -1.93 -16.52 -25.13
CA ILE A 264 -2.60 -15.26 -24.84
C ILE A 264 -3.51 -14.90 -26.01
N GLY A 265 -4.82 -14.89 -25.77
CA GLY A 265 -5.83 -14.51 -26.74
C GLY A 265 -5.83 -13.01 -27.06
N GLN A 266 -6.61 -12.64 -28.08
CA GLN A 266 -6.88 -11.23 -28.37
C GLN A 266 -7.94 -10.70 -27.41
N TYR A 267 -7.66 -9.58 -26.74
CA TYR A 267 -8.62 -8.98 -25.81
C TYR A 267 -9.91 -8.53 -26.50
N ASP A 268 -11.05 -8.85 -25.88
CA ASP A 268 -12.30 -8.15 -26.14
C ASP A 268 -12.24 -6.71 -25.59
N LYS A 269 -11.88 -5.77 -26.47
CA LYS A 269 -11.78 -4.34 -26.12
C LYS A 269 -13.13 -3.70 -25.80
N ALA A 270 -14.25 -4.30 -26.21
CA ALA A 270 -15.58 -3.81 -25.90
C ALA A 270 -16.06 -4.28 -24.51
N GLY A 271 -15.50 -5.38 -24.01
CA GLY A 271 -15.83 -6.01 -22.74
C GLY A 271 -15.51 -5.18 -21.50
N LYS A 272 -16.27 -5.44 -20.42
CA LYS A 272 -16.15 -4.71 -19.14
C LYS A 272 -14.77 -4.90 -18.49
N ILE A 273 -14.18 -6.09 -18.58
CA ILE A 273 -12.85 -6.36 -18.00
C ILE A 273 -11.82 -5.43 -18.63
N TYR A 274 -11.74 -5.41 -19.97
CA TYR A 274 -10.80 -4.56 -20.66
C TYR A 274 -11.04 -3.09 -20.32
N LYS A 275 -12.24 -2.56 -20.55
CA LYS A 275 -12.56 -1.15 -20.31
C LYS A 275 -12.26 -0.69 -18.88
N ASN A 276 -12.68 -1.45 -17.87
CA ASN A 276 -12.53 -1.03 -16.47
C ASN A 276 -11.08 -1.14 -15.98
N TYR A 277 -10.37 -2.17 -16.43
CA TYR A 277 -9.05 -2.50 -15.92
C TYR A 277 -7.91 -2.06 -16.83
N THR A 278 -8.18 -1.38 -17.96
CA THR A 278 -7.20 -0.58 -18.71
C THR A 278 -7.42 0.93 -18.59
N ALA A 279 -8.50 1.38 -17.94
CA ALA A 279 -8.77 2.80 -17.74
C ALA A 279 -7.88 3.42 -16.66
N GLU A 280 -7.68 4.74 -16.77
CA GLU A 280 -7.18 5.58 -15.68
C GLU A 280 -8.11 5.49 -14.46
N ARG A 281 -7.53 5.73 -13.29
CA ARG A 281 -8.25 5.90 -12.04
C ARG A 281 -7.47 6.88 -11.18
N LEU A 282 -7.83 8.15 -11.34
CA LEU A 282 -7.17 9.25 -10.66
C LEU A 282 -7.33 9.15 -9.14
N PRO A 283 -6.36 9.67 -8.37
CA PRO A 283 -5.09 10.25 -8.84
C PRO A 283 -3.95 9.22 -8.99
N HIS A 284 -4.15 7.98 -8.53
CA HIS A 284 -3.06 7.00 -8.37
C HIS A 284 -2.74 6.17 -9.62
N ILE A 285 -3.65 6.12 -10.60
CA ILE A 285 -3.43 5.58 -11.95
C ILE A 285 -3.70 6.71 -12.94
N ALA A 286 -2.64 7.40 -13.34
CA ALA A 286 -2.69 8.52 -14.28
C ALA A 286 -1.70 8.30 -15.43
N PHE A 287 -2.14 8.47 -16.68
CA PHE A 287 -1.34 8.30 -17.89
C PHE A 287 -0.58 9.58 -18.23
N THR A 288 0.27 10.00 -17.30
CA THR A 288 1.10 11.21 -17.43
C THR A 288 2.15 11.05 -18.55
N GLU A 289 2.74 12.16 -18.99
CA GLU A 289 3.84 12.11 -19.99
C GLU A 289 5.02 11.24 -19.54
N LYS A 290 5.30 11.14 -18.23
CA LYS A 290 6.32 10.21 -17.70
C LYS A 290 5.97 8.76 -18.01
N VAL A 291 4.70 8.36 -17.83
CA VAL A 291 4.19 7.02 -18.17
C VAL A 291 4.33 6.76 -19.66
N LYS A 292 3.89 7.71 -20.51
CA LYS A 292 3.96 7.57 -21.97
C LYS A 292 5.40 7.42 -22.47
N ASN A 293 6.29 8.27 -21.98
CA ASN A 293 7.70 8.29 -22.37
C ASN A 293 8.43 7.03 -21.91
N LEU A 294 8.21 6.60 -20.65
CA LEU A 294 8.80 5.37 -20.14
C LEU A 294 8.29 4.15 -20.91
N SER A 295 6.98 4.08 -21.15
CA SER A 295 6.37 3.01 -21.94
C SER A 295 6.98 2.91 -23.34
N LYS A 296 7.09 4.03 -24.05
CA LYS A 296 7.74 4.06 -25.38
C LYS A 296 9.18 3.58 -25.31
N LYS A 297 9.94 3.98 -24.28
CA LYS A 297 11.34 3.61 -24.09
C LYS A 297 11.54 2.11 -23.84
N ILE A 298 10.72 1.49 -22.99
CA ILE A 298 10.97 0.11 -22.55
C ILE A 298 10.22 -0.93 -23.39
N ILE A 299 9.03 -0.62 -23.91
CA ILE A 299 8.20 -1.58 -24.65
C ILE A 299 8.44 -1.50 -26.15
N GLY A 300 8.65 -0.29 -26.70
CA GLY A 300 8.77 -0.09 -28.15
C GLY A 300 7.56 -0.65 -28.91
N ASP A 301 7.84 -1.51 -29.90
CA ASP A 301 6.84 -2.06 -30.82
C ASP A 301 6.31 -3.45 -30.42
N GLU A 302 6.64 -3.95 -29.22
CA GLU A 302 6.10 -5.23 -28.75
C GLU A 302 4.56 -5.16 -28.69
N THR A 303 3.88 -6.20 -29.16
CA THR A 303 2.41 -6.24 -29.26
C THR A 303 1.79 -7.31 -28.37
N ASN A 304 2.54 -8.36 -28.03
CA ASN A 304 2.05 -9.46 -27.20
C ASN A 304 1.87 -9.00 -25.74
N PRO A 305 0.66 -9.13 -25.16
CA PRO A 305 0.38 -8.63 -23.81
C PRO A 305 1.27 -9.22 -22.72
N TYR A 306 1.58 -10.51 -22.79
CA TYR A 306 2.45 -11.17 -21.80
C TYR A 306 3.89 -10.66 -21.91
N LYS A 307 4.43 -10.52 -23.12
CA LYS A 307 5.78 -9.97 -23.31
C LYS A 307 5.87 -8.52 -22.83
N LYS A 308 4.86 -7.69 -23.09
CA LYS A 308 4.75 -6.33 -22.54
C LYS A 308 4.78 -6.35 -21.01
N ALA A 309 3.95 -7.19 -20.37
CA ALA A 309 3.92 -7.32 -18.91
C ALA A 309 5.28 -7.76 -18.36
N LYS A 310 5.96 -8.71 -19.02
CA LYS A 310 7.30 -9.18 -18.66
C LYS A 310 8.34 -8.05 -18.72
N ILE A 311 8.35 -7.25 -19.79
CA ILE A 311 9.23 -6.09 -19.94
C ILE A 311 9.02 -5.09 -18.80
N ILE A 312 7.76 -4.75 -18.49
CA ILE A 312 7.42 -3.82 -17.41
C ILE A 312 7.89 -4.37 -16.07
N PHE A 313 7.61 -5.65 -15.79
CA PHE A 313 7.99 -6.33 -14.55
C PHE A 313 9.50 -6.34 -14.35
N GLU A 314 10.25 -6.72 -15.38
CA GLU A 314 11.71 -6.69 -15.36
C GLU A 314 12.26 -5.28 -15.13
N TRP A 315 11.66 -4.27 -15.77
CA TRP A 315 12.08 -2.89 -15.59
C TRP A 315 11.90 -2.44 -14.13
N ILE A 316 10.73 -2.70 -13.53
CA ILE A 316 10.48 -2.36 -12.12
C ILE A 316 11.46 -3.11 -11.20
N SER A 317 11.63 -4.42 -11.41
CA SER A 317 12.53 -5.23 -10.59
C SER A 317 13.99 -4.76 -10.64
N LYS A 318 14.45 -4.23 -11.78
CA LYS A 318 15.85 -3.82 -11.98
C LYS A 318 16.11 -2.35 -11.64
N ASN A 319 15.10 -1.48 -11.79
CA ASN A 319 15.29 -0.03 -11.75
C ASN A 319 14.61 0.66 -10.57
N VAL A 320 13.70 -0.01 -9.85
CA VAL A 320 12.97 0.58 -8.73
C VAL A 320 13.35 -0.15 -7.43
N PRO A 321 14.41 0.27 -6.73
CA PRO A 321 14.78 -0.31 -5.45
C PRO A 321 13.69 -0.09 -4.40
N TRP A 322 13.62 -1.03 -3.46
CA TRP A 322 12.75 -0.92 -2.31
C TRP A 322 13.25 0.17 -1.35
N ALA A 323 12.35 1.07 -0.96
CA ALA A 323 12.59 2.06 0.07
C ALA A 323 11.33 2.20 0.93
N GLY A 324 11.49 2.42 2.23
CA GLY A 324 10.32 2.62 3.08
C GLY A 324 9.59 3.89 2.66
N ALA A 325 8.29 3.83 2.43
CA ALA A 325 7.52 4.98 1.97
C ALA A 325 6.98 5.82 3.13
N ARG A 326 6.56 7.02 2.75
CA ARG A 326 5.62 7.86 3.50
C ARG A 326 4.25 7.20 3.60
N GLU A 327 3.44 7.65 4.53
CA GLU A 327 2.04 7.23 4.59
C GLU A 327 1.31 7.62 3.30
N TYR A 328 0.57 6.70 2.69
CA TYR A 328 -0.04 6.91 1.36
C TYR A 328 -1.04 8.06 1.34
N SER A 329 -1.64 8.40 2.48
CA SER A 329 -2.50 9.57 2.61
C SER A 329 -1.78 10.91 2.44
N THR A 330 -0.45 10.92 2.45
CA THR A 330 0.37 12.11 2.19
C THR A 330 0.91 12.19 0.76
N ILE A 331 0.72 11.13 -0.05
CA ILE A 331 1.17 11.05 -1.44
C ILE A 331 0.02 11.38 -2.40
N SER A 332 0.16 12.44 -3.21
CA SER A 332 -0.90 12.87 -4.13
C SER A 332 -1.18 11.87 -5.26
N SER A 333 -0.12 11.29 -5.84
CA SER A 333 -0.21 10.25 -6.88
C SER A 333 0.93 9.26 -6.67
N ILE A 334 0.58 8.00 -6.45
CA ILE A 334 1.53 6.96 -6.06
C ILE A 334 2.39 6.53 -7.24
N SER A 335 1.79 6.35 -8.42
CA SER A 335 2.54 6.03 -9.63
C SER A 335 3.51 7.15 -10.02
N ASP A 336 3.09 8.42 -9.92
CA ASP A 336 3.98 9.55 -10.22
C ASP A 336 5.09 9.70 -9.18
N TYR A 337 4.83 9.41 -7.90
CA TYR A 337 5.87 9.37 -6.88
C TYR A 337 6.98 8.39 -7.26
N CYS A 338 6.65 7.17 -7.68
CA CYS A 338 7.65 6.20 -8.14
C CYS A 338 8.44 6.70 -9.35
N LEU A 339 7.74 7.23 -10.36
CA LEU A 339 8.38 7.65 -11.61
C LEU A 339 9.21 8.93 -11.46
N THR A 340 8.96 9.71 -10.40
CA THR A 340 9.72 10.92 -10.07
C THR A 340 10.94 10.58 -9.23
N ASN A 341 10.77 9.77 -8.19
CA ASN A 341 11.81 9.49 -7.21
C ASN A 341 12.68 8.27 -7.56
N GLY A 342 12.18 7.38 -8.43
CA GLY A 342 12.91 6.19 -8.86
C GLY A 342 12.95 5.05 -7.85
N TYR A 343 12.17 5.11 -6.76
CA TYR A 343 12.07 4.07 -5.73
C TYR A 343 10.65 3.97 -5.18
N GLY A 344 10.37 2.91 -4.43
CA GLY A 344 9.07 2.72 -3.79
C GLY A 344 9.02 1.47 -2.93
N ASP A 345 8.04 1.40 -2.03
CA ASP A 345 7.67 0.16 -1.35
C ASP A 345 6.66 -0.65 -2.18
N CYS A 346 6.10 -1.71 -1.58
CA CYS A 346 5.27 -2.68 -2.28
C CYS A 346 4.07 -2.05 -3.00
N GLY A 347 3.32 -1.17 -2.34
CA GLY A 347 2.19 -0.50 -2.97
C GLY A 347 2.61 0.54 -4.02
N ILE A 348 3.70 1.28 -3.81
CA ILE A 348 4.24 2.19 -4.84
C ILE A 348 4.63 1.42 -6.11
N LYS A 349 5.31 0.29 -5.97
CA LYS A 349 5.70 -0.57 -7.09
C LYS A 349 4.47 -1.21 -7.75
N ALA A 350 3.50 -1.67 -6.98
CA ALA A 350 2.26 -2.27 -7.47
C ALA A 350 1.43 -1.28 -8.33
N LEU A 351 1.21 -0.05 -7.85
CA LEU A 351 0.41 0.95 -8.59
C LEU A 351 1.15 1.46 -9.82
N THR A 352 2.48 1.54 -9.76
CA THR A 352 3.32 1.86 -10.93
C THR A 352 3.25 0.76 -11.99
N PHE A 353 3.36 -0.51 -11.58
CA PHE A 353 3.19 -1.67 -12.45
C PHE A 353 1.82 -1.68 -13.12
N ILE A 354 0.75 -1.52 -12.33
CA ILE A 354 -0.63 -1.43 -12.85
C ILE A 354 -0.73 -0.29 -13.84
N THR A 355 -0.23 0.91 -13.52
CA THR A 355 -0.32 2.09 -14.39
C THR A 355 0.33 1.84 -15.76
N LEU A 356 1.54 1.27 -15.77
CA LEU A 356 2.23 0.90 -17.01
C LEU A 356 1.50 -0.21 -17.77
N CYS A 357 0.95 -1.22 -17.08
CA CYS A 357 0.15 -2.27 -17.72
C CYS A 357 -1.11 -1.71 -18.38
N ARG A 358 -1.89 -0.91 -17.64
CA ARG A 358 -3.15 -0.32 -18.11
C ARG A 358 -2.94 0.58 -19.30
N TYR A 359 -1.93 1.46 -19.24
CA TYR A 359 -1.56 2.32 -20.36
C TYR A 359 -1.24 1.51 -21.63
N ASN A 360 -0.66 0.32 -21.46
CA ASN A 360 -0.30 -0.58 -22.56
C ASN A 360 -1.40 -1.57 -22.97
N GLY A 361 -2.62 -1.36 -22.48
CA GLY A 361 -3.78 -2.18 -22.82
C GLY A 361 -3.76 -3.57 -22.19
N ILE A 362 -3.06 -3.75 -21.07
CA ILE A 362 -3.11 -4.96 -20.26
C ILE A 362 -4.04 -4.69 -19.06
N PRO A 363 -5.17 -5.41 -18.93
CA PRO A 363 -6.05 -5.19 -17.80
C PRO A 363 -5.36 -5.61 -16.49
N ALA A 364 -5.29 -4.69 -15.53
CA ALA A 364 -4.56 -4.90 -14.27
C ALA A 364 -5.32 -4.32 -13.08
N LYS A 365 -5.24 -4.96 -11.91
CA LYS A 365 -5.89 -4.50 -10.68
C LYS A 365 -5.01 -4.73 -9.45
N TRP A 366 -5.34 -3.99 -8.39
CA TRP A 366 -4.65 -4.00 -7.12
C TRP A 366 -5.18 -5.10 -6.22
N GLN A 367 -4.28 -5.72 -5.46
CA GLN A 367 -4.64 -6.59 -4.35
C GLN A 367 -3.69 -6.36 -3.18
N SER A 368 -4.19 -6.39 -1.95
CA SER A 368 -3.33 -6.23 -0.77
C SER A 368 -3.86 -6.88 0.50
N GLY A 369 -2.99 -6.94 1.50
CA GLY A 369 -3.27 -7.46 2.83
C GLY A 369 -1.98 -7.68 3.58
N TRP A 370 -1.67 -8.93 3.92
CA TRP A 370 -0.46 -9.26 4.69
C TRP A 370 0.38 -10.35 4.05
N MET A 371 1.70 -10.22 4.19
CA MET A 371 2.67 -11.29 4.04
C MET A 371 2.80 -12.02 5.39
N LEU A 372 2.62 -13.34 5.35
CA LEU A 372 2.54 -14.20 6.52
C LEU A 372 3.68 -15.24 6.54
N TYR A 373 4.94 -14.84 6.32
CA TYR A 373 6.03 -15.80 6.43
C TYR A 373 6.24 -16.19 7.89
N PRO A 374 6.55 -17.47 8.20
CA PRO A 374 6.87 -17.90 9.56
C PRO A 374 8.00 -17.10 10.23
N THR A 375 8.94 -16.57 9.43
CA THR A 375 10.06 -15.74 9.90
C THR A 375 9.71 -14.26 10.02
N ARG A 376 8.68 -13.78 9.30
CA ARG A 376 8.35 -12.36 9.26
C ARG A 376 6.93 -12.10 8.78
N LEU A 377 6.18 -11.37 9.61
CA LEU A 377 4.89 -10.81 9.26
C LEU A 377 5.07 -9.36 8.78
N ASN A 378 4.36 -8.97 7.73
CA ASN A 378 4.37 -7.59 7.28
C ASN A 378 3.12 -7.25 6.46
N LEU A 379 2.81 -5.97 6.34
CA LEU A 379 1.90 -5.46 5.33
C LEU A 379 2.49 -5.72 3.94
N HIS A 380 1.64 -6.03 2.97
CA HIS A 380 2.10 -6.25 1.59
C HIS A 380 1.02 -5.98 0.55
N ASP A 381 1.45 -5.42 -0.57
CA ASP A 381 0.64 -5.03 -1.71
C ASP A 381 1.23 -5.65 -2.98
N TRP A 382 0.34 -6.17 -3.82
CA TRP A 382 0.70 -6.79 -5.09
C TRP A 382 -0.41 -6.51 -6.12
N THR A 383 -0.44 -7.29 -7.19
CA THR A 383 -1.32 -7.02 -8.32
C THR A 383 -1.89 -8.31 -8.91
N GLU A 384 -2.96 -8.17 -9.69
CA GLU A 384 -3.39 -9.20 -10.63
C GLU A 384 -3.48 -8.59 -12.02
N ILE A 385 -3.05 -9.33 -13.04
CA ILE A 385 -3.23 -8.96 -14.45
C ILE A 385 -4.11 -10.00 -15.15
N TYR A 386 -4.90 -9.57 -16.12
CA TYR A 386 -5.77 -10.44 -16.88
C TYR A 386 -5.18 -10.72 -18.24
N PHE A 387 -5.10 -11.99 -18.62
CA PHE A 387 -4.80 -12.41 -19.98
C PHE A 387 -5.98 -13.17 -20.58
N GLU A 388 -6.40 -12.78 -21.79
CA GLU A 388 -7.46 -13.49 -22.51
C GLU A 388 -7.04 -14.96 -22.73
N GLY A 389 -7.96 -15.89 -22.45
CA GLY A 389 -7.70 -17.33 -22.52
C GLY A 389 -7.05 -17.94 -21.26
N VAL A 390 -6.48 -17.13 -20.36
CA VAL A 390 -5.89 -17.59 -19.09
C VAL A 390 -6.73 -17.14 -17.88
N GLY A 391 -7.17 -15.88 -17.86
CA GLY A 391 -7.86 -15.28 -16.73
C GLY A 391 -6.97 -14.33 -15.93
N TRP A 392 -7.38 -14.04 -14.69
CA TRP A 392 -6.60 -13.25 -13.75
C TRP A 392 -5.44 -14.08 -13.19
N VAL A 393 -4.24 -13.51 -13.23
CA VAL A 393 -3.03 -14.13 -12.68
C VAL A 393 -2.34 -13.16 -11.70
N PRO A 394 -1.82 -13.66 -10.58
CA PRO A 394 -1.14 -12.81 -9.61
C PRO A 394 0.23 -12.35 -10.14
N VAL A 395 0.61 -11.12 -9.80
CA VAL A 395 1.94 -10.56 -10.08
C VAL A 395 2.38 -9.73 -8.88
N ASP A 396 3.59 -9.99 -8.39
CA ASP A 396 4.18 -9.29 -7.25
C ASP A 396 5.43 -8.51 -7.70
N PRO A 397 5.27 -7.25 -8.14
CA PRO A 397 6.39 -6.43 -8.61
C PRO A 397 7.31 -5.97 -7.49
N ASP A 398 6.92 -6.14 -6.22
CA ASP A 398 7.77 -5.80 -5.09
C ASP A 398 8.89 -6.82 -4.94
N PHE A 399 8.54 -8.11 -4.84
CA PHE A 399 9.50 -9.20 -4.82
C PHE A 399 10.25 -9.34 -6.16
N GLY A 400 9.58 -9.08 -7.28
CA GLY A 400 10.25 -8.97 -8.58
C GLY A 400 10.92 -10.27 -9.04
N LEU A 401 12.07 -10.13 -9.72
CA LEU A 401 12.86 -11.27 -10.22
C LEU A 401 13.52 -12.01 -9.05
N THR A 402 13.37 -13.34 -9.02
CA THR A 402 14.11 -14.20 -8.11
C THR A 402 15.50 -14.51 -8.68
N GLU A 403 16.55 -14.53 -7.86
CA GLU A 403 17.88 -14.94 -8.32
C GLU A 403 17.90 -16.44 -8.60
N SER A 404 17.84 -16.81 -9.89
CA SER A 404 17.91 -18.19 -10.36
C SER A 404 18.20 -18.24 -11.86
N ASP A 405 18.90 -19.29 -12.30
CA ASP A 405 19.10 -19.59 -13.73
C ASP A 405 17.88 -20.32 -14.34
N ASN A 406 16.97 -20.84 -13.52
CA ASN A 406 15.72 -21.42 -13.99
C ASN A 406 14.68 -20.32 -14.21
N ASP A 407 14.29 -20.09 -15.47
CA ASP A 407 13.31 -19.06 -15.84
C ASP A 407 11.99 -19.17 -15.07
N LYS A 408 11.49 -20.38 -14.77
CA LYS A 408 10.24 -20.53 -14.00
C LYS A 408 10.36 -20.04 -12.57
N VAL A 409 11.54 -20.20 -11.96
CA VAL A 409 11.84 -19.69 -10.61
C VAL A 409 12.08 -18.19 -10.68
N LYS A 410 12.90 -17.74 -11.63
CA LYS A 410 13.25 -16.33 -11.84
C LYS A 410 12.04 -15.43 -12.05
N TYR A 411 11.08 -15.88 -12.85
CA TYR A 411 9.82 -15.17 -13.14
C TYR A 411 8.65 -15.65 -12.28
N PHE A 412 8.88 -16.33 -11.16
CA PHE A 412 7.81 -16.87 -10.30
C PHE A 412 6.75 -15.81 -9.96
N TYR A 413 7.16 -14.61 -9.57
CA TYR A 413 6.25 -13.52 -9.21
C TYR A 413 5.63 -12.78 -10.42
N LEU A 414 5.82 -13.26 -11.65
CA LEU A 414 5.11 -12.83 -12.85
C LEU A 414 4.17 -13.97 -13.31
N GLY A 415 3.03 -14.09 -12.65
CA GLY A 415 2.06 -15.18 -12.89
C GLY A 415 2.01 -16.20 -11.76
N GLY A 416 2.77 -16.02 -10.69
CA GLY A 416 2.70 -16.84 -9.49
C GLY A 416 2.77 -16.03 -8.20
N ILE A 417 2.38 -16.67 -7.10
CA ILE A 417 2.39 -16.11 -5.75
C ILE A 417 2.46 -17.25 -4.73
N ASP A 418 3.14 -17.02 -3.63
CA ASP A 418 3.26 -18.01 -2.55
C ASP A 418 1.99 -18.06 -1.66
N ALA A 419 1.85 -19.15 -0.90
CA ALA A 419 0.70 -19.37 -0.01
C ALA A 419 0.64 -18.45 1.21
N TYR A 420 1.70 -17.69 1.51
CA TYR A 420 1.81 -16.92 2.75
C TYR A 420 1.31 -15.49 2.55
N ARG A 421 0.08 -15.37 2.04
CA ARG A 421 -0.58 -14.10 1.71
C ARG A 421 -2.00 -14.05 2.28
N TRP A 422 -2.28 -13.13 3.20
CA TRP A 422 -3.65 -12.84 3.59
C TRP A 422 -4.24 -11.80 2.66
N ILE A 423 -5.22 -12.19 1.85
CA ILE A 423 -5.92 -11.31 0.92
C ILE A 423 -7.04 -10.58 1.67
N VAL A 424 -6.91 -9.26 1.79
CA VAL A 424 -7.86 -8.37 2.48
C VAL A 424 -8.57 -7.42 1.51
N ASN A 425 -7.84 -6.97 0.48
CA ASN A 425 -8.29 -5.94 -0.45
C ASN A 425 -8.19 -6.43 -1.90
N ASP A 426 -9.26 -6.30 -2.69
CA ASP A 426 -9.30 -6.47 -4.16
C ASP A 426 -9.43 -5.14 -4.91
N GLY A 427 -9.08 -4.05 -4.24
CA GLY A 427 -9.05 -2.72 -4.80
C GLY A 427 -8.54 -1.71 -3.79
N PHE A 428 -7.99 -0.61 -4.29
CA PHE A 428 -7.52 0.51 -3.48
C PHE A 428 -8.58 1.61 -3.36
N SER A 429 -8.52 2.43 -2.31
CA SER A 429 -9.38 3.59 -2.06
C SER A 429 -10.86 3.27 -2.24
N LYS A 430 -11.36 2.27 -1.49
CA LYS A 430 -12.76 1.84 -1.50
C LYS A 430 -13.44 2.26 -0.20
N PRO A 431 -14.77 2.47 -0.23
CA PRO A 431 -15.52 2.71 1.00
C PRO A 431 -15.42 1.47 1.91
N LEU A 432 -15.47 1.72 3.22
CA LEU A 432 -15.61 0.66 4.22
C LEU A 432 -17.09 0.45 4.54
N PHE A 433 -17.42 -0.67 5.16
CA PHE A 433 -18.77 -0.95 5.65
C PHE A 433 -18.75 -1.33 7.15
N PRO A 434 -19.58 -0.69 7.99
CA PRO A 434 -20.32 0.55 7.73
C PRO A 434 -19.39 1.69 7.26
N SER A 435 -19.94 2.72 6.61
CA SER A 435 -19.14 3.84 6.13
C SER A 435 -18.50 4.61 7.30
N LYS A 436 -17.22 5.00 7.14
CA LYS A 436 -16.59 5.98 8.02
C LYS A 436 -17.18 7.37 7.81
N ILE A 437 -17.16 8.17 8.87
CA ILE A 437 -17.59 9.57 8.84
C ILE A 437 -16.39 10.48 8.58
N PHE A 438 -15.24 10.18 9.19
CA PHE A 438 -14.04 10.99 9.07
C PHE A 438 -13.06 10.43 8.04
N PRO A 439 -12.18 11.28 7.47
CA PRO A 439 -11.16 10.81 6.54
C PRO A 439 -10.36 9.64 7.10
N ARG A 440 -10.14 8.64 6.25
CA ARG A 440 -9.36 7.45 6.60
C ARG A 440 -7.90 7.80 6.88
N SER A 441 -7.29 7.10 7.84
CA SER A 441 -5.84 7.19 8.07
C SER A 441 -5.07 6.58 6.89
N GLU A 442 -5.53 5.42 6.43
CA GLU A 442 -5.08 4.70 5.25
C GLU A 442 -6.05 4.95 4.09
N THR A 443 -5.69 5.80 3.13
CA THR A 443 -6.60 6.23 2.05
C THR A 443 -6.54 5.34 0.81
N VAL A 444 -5.61 4.39 0.76
CA VAL A 444 -5.30 3.60 -0.45
C VAL A 444 -5.46 2.12 -0.15
N ASP A 445 -4.53 1.53 0.58
CA ASP A 445 -4.63 0.21 1.19
C ASP A 445 -5.54 0.25 2.43
N PHE A 446 -5.99 -0.93 2.87
CA PHE A 446 -6.67 -1.13 4.15
C PHE A 446 -6.10 -2.40 4.78
N GLN A 447 -5.00 -2.28 5.52
CA GLN A 447 -4.28 -3.43 6.07
C GLN A 447 -4.09 -3.35 7.58
N ARG A 448 -4.00 -2.13 8.14
CA ARG A 448 -3.83 -1.91 9.60
C ARG A 448 -5.14 -1.80 10.37
N GLY A 449 -6.21 -1.45 9.68
CA GLY A 449 -7.48 -1.07 10.29
C GLY A 449 -7.69 0.44 10.36
N GLU A 450 -8.87 0.83 10.83
CA GLU A 450 -9.28 2.22 10.98
C GLU A 450 -10.03 2.40 12.28
N VAL A 451 -9.87 3.56 12.92
CA VAL A 451 -10.54 3.88 14.18
C VAL A 451 -11.07 5.31 14.16
N GLU A 452 -12.29 5.51 14.62
CA GLU A 452 -12.86 6.85 14.82
C GLU A 452 -13.80 6.87 16.03
N TRP A 453 -14.12 8.05 16.52
CA TRP A 453 -15.17 8.29 17.52
C TRP A 453 -15.97 9.52 17.09
N ARG A 454 -16.95 10.00 17.86
CA ARG A 454 -17.78 11.15 17.44
C ARG A 454 -16.99 12.44 17.22
N GLY A 455 -15.81 12.58 17.85
CA GLY A 455 -14.95 13.75 17.73
C GLY A 455 -13.89 13.68 16.62
N GLY A 456 -13.75 12.57 15.89
CA GLY A 456 -12.82 12.51 14.76
C GLY A 456 -12.19 11.14 14.47
N ASN A 457 -11.39 11.13 13.40
CA ASN A 457 -10.46 10.04 13.08
C ASN A 457 -9.36 9.93 14.14
N LEU A 458 -8.98 8.71 14.52
CA LEU A 458 -7.77 8.46 15.29
C LEU A 458 -6.66 8.03 14.32
N TYR A 459 -5.66 8.89 14.15
CA TYR A 459 -4.50 8.59 13.30
C TYR A 459 -3.55 7.59 13.99
N PHE A 460 -2.59 7.03 13.24
CA PHE A 460 -1.70 5.96 13.69
C PHE A 460 -0.81 6.29 14.90
N ASP A 461 -0.73 7.55 15.35
CA ASP A 461 -0.07 7.93 16.60
C ASP A 461 -0.96 7.71 17.86
N LYS A 462 -2.22 7.29 17.68
CA LYS A 462 -3.21 7.12 18.74
C LYS A 462 -3.58 5.66 19.01
N TRP A 463 -3.05 4.73 18.23
CA TRP A 463 -3.31 3.31 18.36
C TRP A 463 -2.22 2.50 17.67
N ASP A 464 -2.13 1.22 18.01
CA ASP A 464 -1.21 0.27 17.42
C ASP A 464 -1.94 -1.02 17.02
N TYR A 465 -1.32 -1.84 16.17
CA TYR A 465 -1.85 -3.13 15.75
C TYR A 465 -0.86 -4.26 15.99
N HIS A 466 -1.38 -5.47 16.13
CA HIS A 466 -0.58 -6.67 16.31
C HIS A 466 -1.25 -7.84 15.59
N LEU A 467 -0.46 -8.67 14.92
CA LEU A 467 -0.91 -9.90 14.27
C LEU A 467 -0.09 -11.07 14.81
N ASP A 468 -0.78 -12.08 15.32
CA ASP A 468 -0.21 -13.39 15.60
C ASP A 468 -0.71 -14.41 14.58
N VAL A 469 0.18 -15.28 14.11
CA VAL A 469 -0.14 -16.33 13.13
C VAL A 469 0.36 -17.68 13.64
N LYS A 470 -0.52 -18.68 13.62
CA LYS A 470 -0.16 -20.08 13.81
C LYS A 470 -0.35 -20.83 12.49
N TYR A 471 0.65 -21.63 12.11
CA TYR A 471 0.64 -22.44 10.90
C TYR A 471 0.34 -23.88 11.28
N ASP A 472 -0.63 -24.50 10.59
CA ASP A 472 -0.99 -25.92 10.77
C ASP A 472 -0.31 -26.82 9.73
#